data_AF-A0A242JW82-F1
#
_entry.id   AF-A0A242JW82-F1
#
_cell.length_a   1.000
_cell.length_b   1.000
_cell.length_c   1.000
_cell.angle_alpha   90.00
_cell.angle_beta   90.00
_cell.angle_gamma   90.00
#
_symmetry.space_group_name_H-M   'P 1'
#
loop_
_entity.id
_entity.type
_entity.pdbx_description
1 polymer ?
#
loop_
_entity_poly.entity_id
_entity_poly.type
_entity_poly.pdbx_seq_one_letter_code
_entity_poly.pdbx_strand_id
1 'polypeptide(L)'
;NHHTPETTEVKGTKTWDDANNQDGKRPDSITVNLLADGEQIATKAVTENDGWSYEFQNLPKYKDGKEIVYTITENAVENYTTEIEGFNITNTYNPGKISGTVVKHWEDKNNQAGIRPDSIKIQLYANGEKQGQPVELTEKGNWMYSWKELEARDKDGKAIQYSIKEVDVADGYTATITGENTGNLLITNTHTFNTPKEPKTPSGYKTTNNPKTPSEAKATNQPKTPSALKRYLPKTGEQRAVWMMVAGLIVLLTISMYYFYQKKKIRKDQ
;
A
#
# COMPACT_ATOMS: atom_id res chain seq x y z
N ASN A 1 33.76 -3.96 3.14
CA ASN A 1 32.46 -4.48 3.62
C ASN A 1 31.63 -4.91 2.43
N HIS A 2 31.46 -6.21 2.23
CA HIS A 2 30.50 -6.73 1.26
C HIS A 2 29.24 -7.08 2.06
N HIS A 3 28.18 -6.29 1.87
CA HIS A 3 26.89 -6.56 2.48
C HIS A 3 26.03 -7.25 1.42
N THR A 4 25.63 -8.49 1.67
CA THR A 4 24.64 -9.19 0.84
C THR A 4 23.26 -8.79 1.37
N PRO A 5 22.41 -8.12 0.56
CA PRO A 5 21.06 -7.77 0.98
C PRO A 5 20.24 -9.00 1.37
N GLU A 6 19.47 -8.91 2.46
CA GLU A 6 18.51 -9.96 2.81
C GLU A 6 17.39 -10.01 1.76
N THR A 7 17.05 -11.24 1.36
CA THR A 7 15.96 -11.50 0.41
C THR A 7 14.86 -12.37 1.03
N THR A 8 13.70 -12.33 0.41
CA THR A 8 12.51 -13.12 0.72
C THR A 8 11.86 -13.62 -0.57
N GLU A 9 10.77 -14.35 -0.44
CA GLU A 9 9.94 -14.85 -1.53
C GLU A 9 8.46 -14.69 -1.21
N VAL A 10 7.64 -14.62 -2.25
CA VAL A 10 6.18 -14.66 -2.15
C VAL A 10 5.70 -15.88 -2.93
N LYS A 11 4.94 -16.75 -2.27
CA LYS A 11 4.37 -17.98 -2.83
C LYS A 11 2.87 -18.03 -2.57
N GLY A 12 2.13 -18.50 -3.56
CA GLY A 12 0.68 -18.54 -3.51
C GLY A 12 0.10 -19.65 -4.37
N THR A 13 -1.16 -19.98 -4.08
CA THR A 13 -1.95 -20.93 -4.86
C THR A 13 -3.25 -20.30 -5.31
N LYS A 14 -3.76 -20.78 -6.45
CA LYS A 14 -5.04 -20.41 -7.02
C LYS A 14 -6.01 -21.58 -6.89
N THR A 15 -7.14 -21.31 -6.25
CA THR A 15 -8.27 -22.23 -6.13
C THR A 15 -9.43 -21.74 -6.97
N TRP A 16 -10.13 -22.68 -7.61
CA TRP A 16 -11.35 -22.43 -8.36
C TRP A 16 -12.54 -23.07 -7.62
N ASP A 17 -13.54 -22.26 -7.29
CA ASP A 17 -14.82 -22.69 -6.73
C ASP A 17 -15.90 -22.53 -7.82
N ASP A 18 -15.92 -23.50 -8.73
CA ASP A 18 -16.68 -23.46 -9.99
C ASP A 18 -17.26 -24.82 -10.39
N ALA A 19 -17.50 -25.69 -9.40
CA ALA A 19 -17.99 -27.05 -9.58
C ALA A 19 -17.17 -27.87 -10.59
N ASN A 20 -15.83 -27.80 -10.50
CA ASN A 20 -14.90 -28.43 -11.45
C ASN A 20 -15.11 -27.94 -12.90
N ASN A 21 -15.29 -26.64 -13.06
CA ASN A 21 -15.52 -25.99 -14.34
C ASN A 21 -16.72 -26.58 -15.11
N GLN A 22 -17.83 -26.90 -14.41
CA GLN A 22 -19.02 -27.51 -15.00
C GLN A 22 -19.55 -26.73 -16.22
N ASP A 23 -19.49 -25.41 -16.17
CA ASP A 23 -20.01 -24.51 -17.22
C ASP A 23 -18.97 -24.15 -18.30
N GLY A 24 -17.74 -24.67 -18.20
CA GLY A 24 -16.66 -24.42 -19.16
C GLY A 24 -16.27 -22.94 -19.27
N LYS A 25 -16.37 -22.18 -18.16
CA LYS A 25 -16.11 -20.73 -18.11
C LYS A 25 -14.79 -20.36 -17.45
N ARG A 26 -14.07 -21.31 -16.85
CA ARG A 26 -12.74 -21.08 -16.30
C ARG A 26 -11.79 -20.63 -17.44
N PRO A 27 -11.07 -19.51 -17.30
CA PRO A 27 -10.07 -19.10 -18.28
C PRO A 27 -8.83 -20.00 -18.22
N ASP A 28 -8.08 -20.05 -19.32
CA ASP A 28 -6.83 -20.83 -19.41
C ASP A 28 -5.70 -20.25 -18.53
N SER A 29 -5.80 -18.96 -18.18
CA SER A 29 -4.84 -18.28 -17.32
C SER A 29 -5.46 -17.16 -16.51
N ILE A 30 -4.80 -16.82 -15.40
CA ILE A 30 -5.01 -15.57 -14.65
C ILE A 30 -3.73 -14.75 -14.66
N THR A 31 -3.83 -13.46 -14.33
CA THR A 31 -2.66 -12.61 -14.10
C THR A 31 -2.62 -12.18 -12.64
N VAL A 32 -1.56 -12.58 -11.95
CA VAL A 32 -1.26 -12.18 -10.56
C VAL A 32 -0.25 -11.05 -10.58
N ASN A 33 -0.53 -9.96 -9.87
CA ASN A 33 0.36 -8.82 -9.72
C ASN A 33 1.00 -8.85 -8.32
N LEU A 34 2.31 -8.64 -8.24
CA LEU A 34 3.04 -8.47 -6.99
C LEU A 34 3.26 -6.99 -6.73
N LEU A 35 2.92 -6.55 -5.51
CA LEU A 35 3.11 -5.19 -5.06
C LEU A 35 4.05 -5.13 -3.87
N ALA A 36 4.92 -4.11 -3.85
CA ALA A 36 5.84 -3.78 -2.77
C ALA A 36 5.47 -2.38 -2.24
N ASP A 37 5.03 -2.28 -0.99
CA ASP A 37 4.55 -1.02 -0.39
C ASP A 37 3.49 -0.32 -1.27
N GLY A 38 2.61 -1.14 -1.88
CA GLY A 38 1.55 -0.69 -2.78
C GLY A 38 2.01 -0.40 -4.22
N GLU A 39 3.30 -0.41 -4.52
CA GLU A 39 3.82 -0.25 -5.89
C GLU A 39 3.84 -1.59 -6.61
N GLN A 40 3.24 -1.71 -7.80
CA GLN A 40 3.35 -2.93 -8.59
C GLN A 40 4.78 -3.10 -9.14
N ILE A 41 5.44 -4.20 -8.79
CA ILE A 41 6.83 -4.47 -9.18
C ILE A 41 6.99 -5.66 -10.14
N ALA A 42 6.00 -6.54 -10.21
CA ALA A 42 6.03 -7.70 -11.10
C ALA A 42 4.61 -8.20 -11.41
N THR A 43 4.49 -8.95 -12.49
CA THR A 43 3.28 -9.71 -12.84
C THR A 43 3.66 -11.12 -13.25
N LYS A 44 2.73 -12.06 -13.09
CA LYS A 44 2.90 -13.45 -13.50
C LYS A 44 1.59 -13.99 -14.05
N ALA A 45 1.63 -14.55 -15.25
CA ALA A 45 0.57 -15.40 -15.76
C ALA A 45 0.62 -16.75 -15.04
N VAL A 46 -0.53 -17.25 -14.58
CA VAL A 46 -0.65 -18.53 -13.88
C VAL A 46 -1.68 -19.38 -14.61
N THR A 47 -1.30 -20.61 -14.92
CA THR A 47 -2.09 -21.54 -15.74
C THR A 47 -2.31 -22.87 -15.02
N GLU A 48 -3.11 -23.75 -15.62
CA GLU A 48 -3.25 -25.14 -15.16
C GLU A 48 -1.92 -25.92 -15.25
N ASN A 49 -1.06 -25.64 -16.24
CA ASN A 49 0.25 -26.29 -16.37
C ASN A 49 1.19 -25.96 -15.19
N ASP A 50 0.97 -24.82 -14.52
CA ASP A 50 1.68 -24.43 -13.31
C ASP A 50 1.08 -25.07 -12.04
N GLY A 51 0.09 -25.97 -12.20
CA GLY A 51 -0.69 -26.52 -11.11
C GLY A 51 -1.45 -25.44 -10.33
N TRP A 52 -1.80 -24.33 -10.99
CA TRP A 52 -2.40 -23.15 -10.35
C TRP A 52 -1.58 -22.63 -9.16
N SER A 53 -0.26 -22.66 -9.27
CA SER A 53 0.67 -22.16 -8.25
C SER A 53 1.60 -21.09 -8.82
N TYR A 54 2.07 -20.19 -7.96
CA TYR A 54 3.00 -19.15 -8.36
C TYR A 54 3.98 -18.78 -7.26
N GLU A 55 5.07 -18.17 -7.70
CA GLU A 55 6.20 -17.81 -6.88
C GLU A 55 6.92 -16.61 -7.49
N PHE A 56 7.36 -15.70 -6.62
CA PHE A 56 8.28 -14.60 -6.87
C PHE A 56 9.47 -14.73 -5.90
N GLN A 57 10.67 -14.92 -6.43
CA GLN A 57 11.90 -15.16 -5.66
C GLN A 57 12.81 -13.93 -5.61
N ASN A 58 13.81 -13.97 -4.71
CA ASN A 58 14.89 -12.98 -4.62
C ASN A 58 14.38 -11.56 -4.41
N LEU A 59 13.27 -11.42 -3.69
CA LEU A 59 12.65 -10.14 -3.37
C LEU A 59 13.44 -9.47 -2.24
N PRO A 60 13.82 -8.20 -2.32
CA PRO A 60 14.49 -7.52 -1.20
C PRO A 60 13.57 -7.53 0.03
N LYS A 61 14.11 -7.81 1.21
CA LYS A 61 13.31 -7.75 2.45
C LYS A 61 13.14 -6.33 2.98
N TYR A 62 14.10 -5.45 2.69
CA TYR A 62 14.14 -4.08 3.20
C TYR A 62 14.38 -3.06 2.08
N LYS A 63 13.73 -1.90 2.18
CA LYS A 63 13.98 -0.68 1.39
C LYS A 63 14.22 0.48 2.36
N ASP A 64 15.37 1.15 2.23
CA ASP A 64 15.77 2.27 3.11
C ASP A 64 15.72 1.94 4.62
N GLY A 65 16.03 0.70 4.99
CA GLY A 65 16.04 0.23 6.38
C GLY A 65 14.66 -0.08 6.97
N LYS A 66 13.57 0.02 6.19
CA LYS A 66 12.22 -0.44 6.55
C LYS A 66 11.90 -1.75 5.83
N GLU A 67 11.19 -2.65 6.51
CA GLU A 67 10.72 -3.90 5.91
C GLU A 67 9.65 -3.58 4.86
N ILE A 68 9.74 -4.23 3.69
CA ILE A 68 8.81 -4.04 2.59
C ILE A 68 7.55 -4.86 2.87
N VAL A 69 6.38 -4.24 2.72
CA VAL A 69 5.10 -4.95 2.77
C VAL A 69 4.77 -5.48 1.39
N TYR A 70 4.85 -6.80 1.22
CA TYR A 70 4.44 -7.47 -0.01
C TYR A 70 2.97 -7.86 0.02
N THR A 71 2.24 -7.53 -1.05
CA THR A 71 0.85 -7.95 -1.29
C THR A 71 0.68 -8.41 -2.72
N ILE A 72 -0.45 -9.04 -3.01
CA ILE A 72 -0.81 -9.47 -4.37
C ILE A 72 -2.22 -9.00 -4.73
N THR A 73 -2.43 -8.80 -6.02
CA THR A 73 -3.77 -8.65 -6.63
C THR A 73 -3.91 -9.60 -7.81
N GLU A 74 -5.14 -9.83 -8.24
CA GLU A 74 -5.46 -10.57 -9.46
C GLU A 74 -6.18 -9.63 -10.42
N ASN A 75 -5.82 -9.66 -11.70
CA ASN A 75 -6.64 -8.98 -12.70
C ASN A 75 -8.06 -9.56 -12.71
N ALA A 76 -9.07 -8.71 -12.83
CA ALA A 76 -10.46 -9.16 -12.76
C ALA A 76 -10.76 -10.25 -13.79
N VAL A 77 -11.39 -11.33 -13.34
CA VAL A 77 -11.81 -12.45 -14.18
C VAL A 77 -13.31 -12.37 -14.42
N GLU A 78 -13.72 -12.37 -15.69
CA GLU A 78 -15.14 -12.28 -16.07
C GLU A 78 -15.94 -13.47 -15.51
N ASN A 79 -17.10 -13.21 -14.89
CA ASN A 79 -17.96 -14.20 -14.24
C ASN A 79 -17.38 -14.81 -12.96
N TYR A 80 -16.37 -14.21 -12.35
CA TYR A 80 -15.78 -14.69 -11.11
C TYR A 80 -15.66 -13.59 -10.06
N THR A 81 -15.88 -13.97 -8.80
CA THR A 81 -15.57 -13.14 -7.64
C THR A 81 -14.26 -13.63 -7.02
N THR A 82 -13.34 -12.71 -6.79
CA THR A 82 -12.00 -13.00 -6.28
C THR A 82 -11.95 -12.75 -4.76
N GLU A 83 -11.33 -13.68 -4.05
CA GLU A 83 -10.96 -13.56 -2.65
C GLU A 83 -9.48 -13.86 -2.48
N ILE A 84 -8.79 -13.02 -1.70
CA ILE A 84 -7.36 -13.14 -1.45
C ILE A 84 -7.14 -13.27 0.06
N GLU A 85 -6.58 -14.39 0.48
CA GLU A 85 -6.20 -14.66 1.87
C GLU A 85 -4.67 -14.82 1.96
N GLY A 86 -3.99 -13.80 2.47
CA GLY A 86 -2.53 -13.71 2.41
C GLY A 86 -2.07 -13.65 0.96
N PHE A 87 -1.50 -14.75 0.46
CA PHE A 87 -1.07 -14.90 -0.92
C PHE A 87 -1.82 -16.01 -1.66
N ASN A 88 -2.91 -16.56 -1.10
CA ASN A 88 -3.75 -17.51 -1.80
C ASN A 88 -4.94 -16.80 -2.43
N ILE A 89 -5.30 -17.19 -3.65
CA ILE A 89 -6.39 -16.62 -4.42
C ILE A 89 -7.47 -17.69 -4.58
N THR A 90 -8.72 -17.34 -4.31
CA THR A 90 -9.90 -18.15 -4.65
C THR A 90 -10.76 -17.36 -5.62
N ASN A 91 -11.10 -17.96 -6.77
CA ASN A 91 -12.18 -17.43 -7.61
C ASN A 91 -13.40 -18.32 -7.52
N THR A 92 -14.51 -17.74 -7.09
CA THR A 92 -15.84 -18.37 -7.10
C THR A 92 -16.59 -17.95 -8.35
N TYR A 93 -17.10 -18.94 -9.08
CA TYR A 93 -17.89 -18.68 -10.28
C TYR A 93 -19.22 -18.00 -9.91
N ASN A 94 -19.42 -16.80 -10.43
CA ASN A 94 -20.57 -15.96 -10.17
C ASN A 94 -20.95 -15.25 -11.48
N PRO A 95 -21.83 -15.87 -12.29
CA PRO A 95 -22.18 -15.38 -13.63
C PRO A 95 -22.57 -13.90 -13.64
N GLY A 96 -21.98 -13.14 -14.57
CA GLY A 96 -22.24 -11.71 -14.71
C GLY A 96 -21.59 -10.82 -13.64
N LYS A 97 -20.81 -11.38 -12.72
CA LYS A 97 -20.10 -10.63 -11.69
C LYS A 97 -18.59 -10.58 -11.94
N ILE A 98 -17.96 -9.55 -11.39
CA ILE A 98 -16.51 -9.37 -11.29
C ILE A 98 -16.14 -8.86 -9.89
N SER A 99 -14.85 -8.79 -9.60
CA SER A 99 -14.32 -8.08 -8.44
C SER A 99 -13.57 -6.81 -8.85
N GLY A 100 -13.51 -5.86 -7.92
CA GLY A 100 -12.69 -4.68 -8.03
C GLY A 100 -11.73 -4.61 -6.86
N THR A 101 -10.43 -4.43 -7.09
CA THR A 101 -9.45 -4.24 -6.01
C THR A 101 -8.67 -2.96 -6.25
N VAL A 102 -8.48 -2.22 -5.18
CA VAL A 102 -7.72 -0.98 -5.17
C VAL A 102 -6.59 -1.08 -4.17
N VAL A 103 -5.43 -0.58 -4.57
CA VAL A 103 -4.24 -0.46 -3.73
C VAL A 103 -3.80 0.98 -3.70
N LYS A 104 -3.36 1.44 -2.53
CA LYS A 104 -2.79 2.78 -2.36
C LYS A 104 -1.27 2.71 -2.19
N HIS A 105 -0.57 3.46 -3.03
CA HIS A 105 0.87 3.69 -2.98
C HIS A 105 1.17 5.14 -2.55
N TRP A 106 2.25 5.28 -1.78
CA TRP A 106 2.72 6.57 -1.25
C TRP A 106 4.13 6.88 -1.75
N GLU A 107 4.25 7.89 -2.59
CA GLU A 107 5.52 8.46 -3.04
C GLU A 107 5.90 9.68 -2.17
N ASP A 108 6.30 9.42 -0.94
CA ASP A 108 6.61 10.45 0.07
C ASP A 108 7.89 10.19 0.88
N LYS A 109 8.79 9.38 0.30
CA LYS A 109 10.06 8.95 0.91
C LYS A 109 9.84 8.34 2.30
N ASN A 110 8.98 7.34 2.38
CA ASN A 110 8.67 6.63 3.63
C ASN A 110 8.14 7.55 4.74
N ASN A 111 7.24 8.47 4.37
CA ASN A 111 6.65 9.51 5.22
C ASN A 111 7.71 10.42 5.87
N GLN A 112 8.73 10.84 5.10
CA GLN A 112 9.83 11.66 5.62
C GLN A 112 9.36 12.99 6.24
N ALA A 113 8.30 13.58 5.68
CA ALA A 113 7.72 14.83 6.17
C ALA A 113 6.77 14.64 7.37
N GLY A 114 6.37 13.40 7.69
CA GLY A 114 5.46 13.13 8.82
C GLY A 114 4.03 13.64 8.61
N ILE A 115 3.61 13.87 7.36
CA ILE A 115 2.29 14.43 7.03
C ILE A 115 1.34 13.42 6.37
N ARG A 116 1.77 12.16 6.18
CA ARG A 116 0.89 11.12 5.65
C ARG A 116 -0.31 10.95 6.60
N PRO A 117 -1.56 11.01 6.10
CA PRO A 117 -2.72 10.80 6.93
C PRO A 117 -2.81 9.33 7.39
N ASP A 118 -3.48 9.09 8.51
CA ASP A 118 -3.70 7.74 9.05
C ASP A 118 -4.68 6.92 8.19
N SER A 119 -5.55 7.60 7.44
CA SER A 119 -6.49 7.00 6.52
C SER A 119 -6.80 7.89 5.32
N ILE A 120 -7.32 7.29 4.24
CA ILE A 120 -7.92 8.00 3.11
C ILE A 120 -9.28 7.39 2.78
N LYS A 121 -10.12 8.15 2.09
CA LYS A 121 -11.41 7.66 1.59
C LYS A 121 -11.39 7.58 0.07
N ILE A 122 -12.01 6.54 -0.47
CA ILE A 122 -12.09 6.32 -1.91
C ILE A 122 -13.54 6.04 -2.31
N GLN A 123 -13.97 6.59 -3.44
CA GLN A 123 -15.30 6.43 -3.98
C GLN A 123 -15.23 5.60 -5.27
N LEU A 124 -15.99 4.50 -5.34
CA LEU A 124 -16.21 3.74 -6.55
C LEU A 124 -17.25 4.42 -7.44
N TYR A 125 -17.05 4.33 -8.76
CA TYR A 125 -17.97 4.79 -9.79
C TYR A 125 -18.20 3.68 -10.82
N ALA A 126 -19.44 3.53 -11.27
CA ALA A 126 -19.83 2.69 -12.40
C ALA A 126 -20.42 3.59 -13.49
N ASN A 127 -19.85 3.58 -14.68
CA ASN A 127 -20.27 4.45 -15.80
C ASN A 127 -20.34 5.95 -15.42
N GLY A 128 -19.45 6.39 -14.52
CA GLY A 128 -19.42 7.77 -14.03
C GLY A 128 -20.36 8.09 -12.87
N GLU A 129 -21.20 7.15 -12.43
CA GLU A 129 -22.12 7.32 -11.31
C GLU A 129 -21.57 6.70 -10.01
N LYS A 130 -21.72 7.41 -8.88
CA LYS A 130 -21.22 6.96 -7.57
C LYS A 130 -21.89 5.66 -7.15
N GLN A 131 -21.08 4.72 -6.66
CA GLN A 131 -21.52 3.44 -6.12
C GLN A 131 -21.26 3.37 -4.62
N GLY A 132 -22.34 3.22 -3.84
CA GLY A 132 -22.24 3.11 -2.38
C GLY A 132 -21.60 4.32 -1.69
N GLN A 133 -21.26 4.14 -0.42
CA GLN A 133 -20.51 5.12 0.37
C GLN A 133 -19.00 5.00 0.10
N PRO A 134 -18.22 6.08 0.28
CA PRO A 134 -16.77 5.99 0.24
C PRO A 134 -16.24 4.97 1.25
N VAL A 135 -15.27 4.18 0.84
CA VAL A 135 -14.59 3.19 1.69
C VAL A 135 -13.27 3.75 2.20
N GLU A 136 -12.85 3.33 3.38
CA GLU A 136 -11.65 3.83 4.05
C GLU A 136 -10.48 2.86 3.84
N LEU A 137 -9.31 3.40 3.47
CA LEU A 137 -8.04 2.67 3.44
C LEU A 137 -7.15 3.14 4.58
N THR A 138 -6.46 2.19 5.22
CA THR A 138 -5.55 2.44 6.35
C THR A 138 -4.30 1.58 6.24
N GLU A 139 -3.25 1.92 6.99
CA GLU A 139 -2.03 1.09 7.09
C GLU A 139 -2.32 -0.32 7.60
N LYS A 140 -3.24 -0.49 8.56
CA LYS A 140 -3.63 -1.81 9.09
C LYS A 140 -4.27 -2.70 8.03
N GLY A 141 -4.98 -2.10 7.07
CA GLY A 141 -5.55 -2.80 5.92
C GLY A 141 -4.57 -2.95 4.75
N ASN A 142 -3.27 -2.76 4.98
CA ASN A 142 -2.23 -2.69 3.94
C ASN A 142 -2.55 -1.71 2.82
N TRP A 143 -3.34 -0.67 3.11
CA TRP A 143 -3.76 0.32 2.12
C TRP A 143 -4.51 -0.30 0.92
N MET A 144 -5.26 -1.37 1.15
CA MET A 144 -6.01 -2.12 0.14
C MET A 144 -7.50 -2.27 0.47
N TYR A 145 -8.33 -2.38 -0.57
CA TYR A 145 -9.74 -2.77 -0.44
C TYR A 145 -10.21 -3.53 -1.67
N SER A 146 -11.13 -4.47 -1.48
CA SER A 146 -11.75 -5.23 -2.56
C SER A 146 -13.27 -5.16 -2.49
N TRP A 147 -13.89 -4.69 -3.56
CA TRP A 147 -15.32 -4.86 -3.83
C TRP A 147 -15.56 -6.24 -4.44
N LYS A 148 -16.47 -6.99 -3.83
CA LYS A 148 -16.94 -8.29 -4.35
C LYS A 148 -18.24 -8.08 -5.14
N GLU A 149 -18.51 -9.00 -6.07
CA GLU A 149 -19.79 -9.12 -6.78
C GLU A 149 -20.27 -7.86 -7.54
N LEU A 150 -19.34 -7.11 -8.12
CA LEU A 150 -19.65 -6.00 -9.00
C LEU A 150 -20.28 -6.51 -10.30
N GLU A 151 -21.32 -5.83 -10.80
CA GLU A 151 -21.94 -6.19 -12.07
C GLU A 151 -20.95 -5.99 -13.23
N ALA A 152 -20.75 -7.01 -14.06
CA ALA A 152 -19.90 -6.90 -15.25
C ALA A 152 -20.59 -6.08 -16.36
N ARG A 153 -21.92 -6.12 -16.40
CA ARG A 153 -22.75 -5.51 -17.45
C ARG A 153 -23.92 -4.74 -16.87
N ASP A 154 -24.30 -3.67 -17.55
CA ASP A 154 -25.49 -2.89 -17.21
C ASP A 154 -26.78 -3.60 -17.63
N LYS A 155 -27.93 -2.99 -17.32
CA LYS A 155 -29.27 -3.50 -17.65
C LYS A 155 -29.50 -3.69 -19.16
N ASP A 156 -28.70 -3.04 -20.02
CA ASP A 156 -28.79 -3.11 -21.47
C ASP A 156 -27.75 -4.09 -22.05
N GLY A 157 -27.00 -4.80 -21.18
CA GLY A 157 -25.99 -5.80 -21.54
C GLY A 157 -24.64 -5.23 -21.94
N LYS A 158 -24.38 -3.92 -21.78
CA LYS A 158 -23.09 -3.31 -22.09
C LYS A 158 -22.13 -3.45 -20.90
N ALA A 159 -20.84 -3.60 -21.18
CA ALA A 159 -19.83 -3.67 -20.13
C ALA A 159 -19.83 -2.40 -19.27
N ILE A 160 -19.77 -2.57 -17.95
CA ILE A 160 -19.69 -1.44 -17.01
C ILE A 160 -18.26 -0.96 -16.90
N GLN A 161 -18.06 0.34 -17.11
CA GLN A 161 -16.78 1.00 -16.90
C GLN A 161 -16.66 1.45 -15.45
N TYR A 162 -15.90 0.69 -14.65
CA TYR A 162 -15.58 1.08 -13.28
C TYR A 162 -14.41 2.06 -13.23
N SER A 163 -14.50 3.00 -12.30
CA SER A 163 -13.40 3.91 -11.96
C SER A 163 -13.48 4.27 -10.48
N ILE A 164 -12.39 4.81 -9.93
CA ILE A 164 -12.32 5.23 -8.53
C ILE A 164 -11.85 6.68 -8.45
N LYS A 165 -12.15 7.34 -7.32
CA LYS A 165 -11.55 8.62 -6.94
C LYS A 165 -11.17 8.61 -5.47
N GLU A 166 -9.98 9.12 -5.15
CA GLU A 166 -9.66 9.51 -3.78
C GLU A 166 -10.46 10.76 -3.42
N VAL A 167 -11.13 10.72 -2.28
CA VAL A 167 -11.96 11.80 -1.75
C VAL A 167 -11.11 12.60 -0.78
N ASP A 168 -11.18 13.94 -0.89
CA ASP A 168 -10.49 14.87 0.00
C ASP A 168 -8.97 14.58 0.12
N VAL A 169 -8.28 14.55 -1.04
CA VAL A 169 -6.82 14.33 -1.09
C VAL A 169 -6.11 15.28 -0.12
N ALA A 170 -5.29 14.71 0.76
CA ALA A 170 -4.65 15.45 1.84
C ALA A 170 -3.74 16.58 1.33
N ASP A 171 -3.72 17.69 2.07
CA ASP A 171 -2.88 18.84 1.77
C ASP A 171 -1.40 18.44 1.61
N GLY A 172 -0.77 18.94 0.55
CA GLY A 172 0.61 18.62 0.21
C GLY A 172 0.81 17.36 -0.63
N TYR A 173 -0.26 16.65 -0.98
CA TYR A 173 -0.22 15.51 -1.90
C TYR A 173 -0.91 15.79 -3.23
N THR A 174 -0.43 15.15 -4.29
CA THR A 174 -1.15 15.02 -5.56
C THR A 174 -1.52 13.55 -5.76
N ALA A 175 -2.78 13.27 -6.06
CA ALA A 175 -3.26 11.93 -6.33
C ALA A 175 -3.26 11.63 -7.84
N THR A 176 -2.75 10.46 -8.23
CA THR A 176 -2.93 9.87 -9.56
C THR A 176 -3.58 8.50 -9.42
N ILE A 177 -4.33 8.09 -10.44
CA ILE A 177 -5.02 6.80 -10.46
C ILE A 177 -4.64 6.12 -11.77
N THR A 178 -4.12 4.91 -11.65
CA THR A 178 -3.72 4.04 -12.75
C THR A 178 -4.32 2.65 -12.56
N GLY A 179 -4.10 1.76 -13.54
CA GLY A 179 -4.68 0.43 -13.56
C GLY A 179 -5.60 0.24 -14.76
N GLU A 180 -5.30 -0.76 -15.57
CA GLU A 180 -6.02 -1.04 -16.82
C GLU A 180 -7.23 -1.96 -16.61
N ASN A 181 -7.33 -2.59 -15.45
CA ASN A 181 -8.39 -3.53 -15.12
C ASN A 181 -8.88 -3.31 -13.68
N THR A 182 -10.13 -3.71 -13.41
CA THR A 182 -10.77 -3.45 -12.11
C THR A 182 -10.17 -4.23 -10.96
N GLY A 183 -9.54 -5.37 -11.22
CA GLY A 183 -8.91 -6.22 -10.21
C GLY A 183 -7.58 -5.68 -9.69
N ASN A 184 -7.06 -4.60 -10.28
CA ASN A 184 -5.83 -3.97 -9.84
C ASN A 184 -5.79 -2.47 -10.20
N LEU A 185 -6.58 -1.68 -9.46
CA LEU A 185 -6.56 -0.22 -9.54
C LEU A 185 -5.53 0.33 -8.55
N LEU A 186 -4.66 1.22 -9.00
CA LEU A 186 -3.61 1.80 -8.19
C LEU A 186 -3.85 3.29 -8.00
N ILE A 187 -3.90 3.73 -6.75
CA ILE A 187 -3.88 5.15 -6.40
C ILE A 187 -2.47 5.49 -5.92
N THR A 188 -1.84 6.52 -6.47
CA THR A 188 -0.53 7.01 -6.01
C THR A 188 -0.67 8.43 -5.47
N ASN A 189 -0.30 8.65 -4.21
CA ASN A 189 -0.14 10.01 -3.67
C ASN A 189 1.34 10.38 -3.66
N THR A 190 1.68 11.42 -4.41
CA THR A 190 3.03 11.96 -4.48
C THR A 190 3.13 13.23 -3.66
N HIS A 191 4.09 13.26 -2.73
CA HIS A 191 4.44 14.46 -1.98
C HIS A 191 5.60 15.18 -2.67
N THR A 192 5.38 16.43 -3.09
CA THR A 192 6.46 17.27 -3.62
C THR A 192 7.12 18.02 -2.48
N PHE A 193 8.39 17.69 -2.22
CA PHE A 193 9.21 18.45 -1.29
C PHE A 193 9.55 19.78 -1.93
N ASN A 194 8.89 20.86 -1.50
CA ASN A 194 9.38 22.21 -1.75
C ASN A 194 10.72 22.35 -1.00
N THR A 195 11.82 21.99 -1.66
CA THR A 195 13.14 22.42 -1.20
C THR A 195 13.10 23.95 -1.13
N PRO A 196 13.44 24.59 0.00
CA PRO A 196 13.67 26.02 0.02
C PRO A 196 14.62 26.33 -1.13
N LYS A 197 14.21 27.18 -2.08
CA LYS A 197 15.14 27.68 -3.09
C LYS A 197 16.32 28.24 -2.32
N GLU A 198 17.50 27.68 -2.59
CA GLU A 198 18.75 28.18 -2.05
C GLU A 198 18.71 29.72 -2.14
N PRO A 199 18.89 30.46 -1.03
CA PRO A 199 18.86 31.90 -1.09
C PRO A 199 19.91 32.32 -2.12
N LYS A 200 19.47 32.89 -3.24
CA LYS A 200 20.37 33.39 -4.28
C LYS A 200 21.34 34.33 -3.61
N THR A 201 22.59 33.89 -3.45
CA THR A 201 23.69 34.75 -3.03
C THR A 201 23.73 35.91 -4.01
N PRO A 202 23.74 37.18 -3.57
CA PRO A 202 23.84 38.31 -4.48
C PRO A 202 25.14 38.19 -5.28
N SER A 203 25.02 37.89 -6.58
CA SER A 203 26.13 37.95 -7.52
C SER A 203 26.53 39.40 -7.68
N GLY A 204 27.59 39.80 -6.99
CA GLY A 204 27.98 41.20 -6.86
C GLY A 204 29.38 41.39 -6.31
N TYR A 205 30.37 40.58 -6.72
CA TYR A 205 31.77 40.95 -6.59
C TYR A 205 32.46 40.77 -7.96
N LYS A 206 32.81 41.91 -8.57
CA LYS A 206 33.69 41.97 -9.74
C LYS A 206 35.11 41.60 -9.29
N THR A 207 35.66 40.54 -9.85
CA THR A 207 37.08 40.21 -9.74
C THR A 207 37.83 40.89 -10.89
N THR A 208 38.74 41.81 -10.59
CA THR A 208 39.78 42.26 -11.52
C THR A 208 41.12 41.66 -11.10
N ASN A 209 41.80 41.00 -12.04
CA ASN A 209 43.03 40.25 -11.81
C ASN A 209 44.30 41.15 -11.77
N ASN A 210 45.05 41.04 -10.66
CA ASN A 210 46.53 40.89 -10.48
C ASN A 210 47.54 41.97 -10.96
N PRO A 211 48.85 41.95 -10.56
CA PRO A 211 49.54 41.30 -9.41
C PRO A 211 50.64 42.16 -8.69
N LYS A 212 50.97 41.86 -7.40
CA LYS A 212 52.36 41.82 -6.84
C LYS A 212 52.40 41.52 -5.31
N THR A 213 53.25 40.59 -4.91
CA THR A 213 53.71 40.27 -3.52
C THR A 213 54.90 41.17 -3.10
N PRO A 214 55.42 41.13 -1.84
CA PRO A 214 54.84 40.94 -0.50
C PRO A 214 55.28 42.04 0.52
N SER A 215 54.58 42.24 1.65
CA SER A 215 55.22 42.79 2.88
C SER A 215 54.35 42.55 4.12
N GLU A 216 55.04 42.16 5.20
CA GLU A 216 54.53 41.83 6.53
C GLU A 216 53.88 43.03 7.26
N ALA A 217 52.85 42.75 8.06
CA ALA A 217 52.58 43.43 9.33
C ALA A 217 51.66 42.56 10.22
N LYS A 218 52.16 42.18 11.40
CA LYS A 218 51.43 41.60 12.53
C LYS A 218 50.50 42.64 13.17
N ALA A 219 49.26 42.28 13.48
CA ALA A 219 48.57 42.68 14.72
C ALA A 219 47.29 41.85 14.98
N THR A 220 47.35 41.15 16.12
CA THR A 220 46.30 40.66 17.04
C THR A 220 44.86 41.18 16.92
N ASN A 221 43.86 40.27 16.98
CA ASN A 221 42.85 40.16 18.07
C ASN A 221 41.83 39.02 17.85
N GLN A 222 41.53 38.30 18.94
CA GLN A 222 40.59 37.17 19.06
C GLN A 222 39.10 37.62 19.17
N PRO A 223 38.12 36.68 19.14
CA PRO A 223 36.81 36.85 18.51
C PRO A 223 35.70 37.39 19.41
N LYS A 224 34.64 37.94 18.81
CA LYS A 224 33.35 38.20 19.47
C LYS A 224 32.25 37.33 18.86
N THR A 225 31.73 36.43 19.68
CA THR A 225 30.55 35.58 19.49
C THR A 225 29.26 36.42 19.50
N PRO A 226 28.24 36.02 18.72
CA PRO A 226 26.86 36.23 19.13
C PRO A 226 26.18 34.92 19.57
N SER A 227 25.59 35.04 20.76
CA SER A 227 24.66 34.21 21.52
C SER A 227 23.79 33.17 20.80
N ALA A 228 23.61 32.06 21.52
CA ALA A 228 22.89 30.84 21.20
C ALA A 228 21.37 30.96 21.00
N LEU A 229 20.84 30.17 20.06
CA LEU A 229 19.43 29.79 19.98
C LEU A 229 19.34 28.31 20.39
N LYS A 230 18.86 28.05 21.62
CA LYS A 230 18.60 26.70 22.15
C LYS A 230 17.56 26.01 21.27
N ARG A 231 17.98 25.06 20.43
CA ARG A 231 17.09 24.04 19.88
C ARG A 231 16.83 22.99 20.97
N TYR A 232 15.57 22.83 21.36
CA TYR A 232 15.13 21.68 22.14
C TYR A 232 15.33 20.42 21.30
N LEU A 233 16.22 19.53 21.76
CA LEU A 233 16.22 18.12 21.36
C LEU A 233 15.22 17.41 22.29
N PRO A 234 14.20 16.69 21.79
CA PRO A 234 13.54 15.71 22.64
C PRO A 234 14.51 14.54 22.90
N LYS A 235 14.76 14.29 24.17
CA LYS A 235 15.36 13.04 24.66
C LYS A 235 14.24 12.07 25.06
N THR A 236 14.60 10.79 24.93
CA THR A 236 14.06 9.56 25.54
C THR A 236 12.76 8.96 25.00
N GLY A 237 12.85 7.64 24.79
CA GLY A 237 11.75 6.74 24.52
C GLY A 237 10.75 6.69 25.66
N GLU A 238 9.52 6.35 25.29
CA GLU A 238 8.41 6.15 26.21
C GLU A 238 7.92 4.70 26.08
N GLN A 239 8.17 3.91 27.13
CA GLN A 239 7.50 2.63 27.35
C GLN A 239 6.04 2.93 27.73
N ARG A 240 5.12 2.89 26.76
CA ARG A 240 3.67 2.81 26.96
C ARG A 240 3.11 1.95 25.83
N ALA A 241 2.42 0.84 26.00
CA ALA A 241 1.86 0.18 27.17
C ALA A 241 1.79 -1.34 26.87
N VAL A 242 2.70 -2.13 27.45
CA VAL A 242 2.73 -3.60 27.31
C VAL A 242 1.63 -4.29 28.16
N TRP A 243 0.91 -3.56 29.01
CA TRP A 243 -0.09 -4.14 29.92
C TRP A 243 -1.49 -4.39 29.30
N MET A 244 -1.80 -3.85 28.11
CA MET A 244 -3.11 -4.12 27.46
C MET A 244 -3.17 -5.43 26.66
N MET A 245 -2.03 -6.07 26.38
CA MET A 245 -2.03 -7.39 25.72
C MET A 245 -2.47 -8.54 26.63
N VAL A 246 -2.45 -8.37 27.96
CA VAL A 246 -2.86 -9.44 28.89
C VAL A 246 -4.36 -9.42 29.21
N ALA A 247 -5.03 -8.26 29.13
CA ALA A 247 -6.48 -8.19 29.38
C ALA A 247 -7.34 -8.62 28.17
N GLY A 248 -6.89 -8.33 26.93
CA GLY A 248 -7.64 -8.67 25.71
C GLY A 248 -7.74 -10.17 25.42
N LEU A 249 -6.71 -10.94 25.80
CA LEU A 249 -6.70 -12.40 25.64
C LEU A 249 -7.67 -13.12 26.59
N ILE A 250 -7.97 -12.55 27.77
CA ILE A 250 -8.91 -13.15 28.74
C ILE A 250 -10.38 -12.94 28.30
N VAL A 251 -10.69 -11.85 27.61
CA VAL A 251 -12.05 -11.57 27.09
C VAL A 251 -12.38 -12.44 25.88
N LEU A 252 -11.42 -12.70 24.98
CA LEU A 252 -11.66 -13.57 23.80
C LEU A 252 -11.82 -15.06 24.17
N LEU A 253 -11.10 -15.55 25.19
CA LEU A 253 -11.24 -16.93 25.67
C LEU A 253 -12.59 -17.17 26.35
N THR A 254 -13.13 -16.20 27.09
CA THR A 254 -14.44 -16.34 27.77
C THR A 254 -15.61 -16.30 26.79
N ILE A 255 -15.56 -15.47 25.74
CA ILE A 255 -16.59 -15.43 24.68
C ILE A 255 -16.57 -16.72 23.84
N SER A 256 -15.39 -17.24 23.51
CA SER A 256 -15.26 -18.49 22.75
C SER A 256 -15.76 -19.71 23.54
N MET A 257 -15.43 -19.81 24.85
CA MET A 257 -15.99 -20.87 25.72
C MET A 257 -17.51 -20.77 25.87
N TYR A 258 -18.06 -19.56 26.00
CA TYR A 258 -19.51 -19.36 26.09
C TYR A 258 -20.23 -19.81 24.80
N TYR A 259 -19.67 -19.47 23.63
CA TYR A 259 -20.22 -19.90 22.34
C TYR A 259 -20.18 -21.42 22.17
N PHE A 260 -19.08 -22.08 22.58
CA PHE A 260 -18.96 -23.54 22.54
C PHE A 260 -19.92 -24.23 23.52
N TYR A 261 -20.14 -23.67 24.71
CA TYR A 261 -21.08 -24.19 25.70
C TYR A 261 -22.53 -24.16 25.17
N GLN A 262 -22.96 -23.05 24.56
CA GLN A 262 -24.30 -22.93 23.96
C GLN A 262 -24.49 -23.92 22.79
N LYS A 263 -23.50 -24.04 21.90
CA LYS A 263 -23.55 -24.97 20.75
C LYS A 263 -23.56 -26.46 21.18
N LYS A 264 -23.05 -26.80 22.37
CA LYS A 264 -23.08 -28.17 22.91
C LYS A 264 -24.38 -28.48 23.65
N LYS A 265 -25.01 -27.49 24.29
CA LYS A 265 -26.33 -27.64 24.93
C LYS A 265 -27.43 -27.89 23.89
N ILE A 266 -27.46 -27.09 22.82
CA ILE A 266 -28.45 -27.22 21.73
C ILE A 266 -28.40 -28.61 21.05
N ARG A 267 -27.20 -29.21 20.95
CA ARG A 267 -27.01 -30.55 20.36
C ARG A 267 -27.37 -31.73 21.29
N LYS A 268 -27.68 -31.48 22.56
CA LYS A 268 -28.17 -32.52 23.48
C LYS A 268 -29.68 -32.54 23.63
N ASP A 269 -30.36 -31.50 23.12
CA ASP A 269 -31.81 -31.34 23.20
C ASP A 269 -32.50 -31.63 21.84
N GLN A 270 -31.78 -32.25 20.88
CA GLN A 270 -32.27 -32.86 19.64
C GLN A 270 -31.97 -34.36 19.66
#